data_AF-A0AAN6III0-F1
#
_entry.id   AF-A0AAN6III0-F1
#
_cell.length_a   1.000
_cell.length_b   1.000
_cell.length_c   1.000
_cell.angle_alpha   90.00
_cell.angle_beta   90.00
_cell.angle_gamma   90.00
#
_symmetry.space_group_name_H-M   'P 1'
#
loop_
_entity.id
_entity.type
_entity.pdbx_description
1 polymer ?
#
loop_
_entity_poly.entity_id
_entity_poly.type
_entity_poly.pdbx_seq_one_letter_code
_entity_poly.pdbx_strand_id
1 'polypeptide(L)'
;SLNADQFTKEPSPDYCLKSISTTLLNVGCPATLKTSRMWDSIDDVINIDECDVYSYMPDPESDPYEAEGPVWSFNYFFLNRNLKRIVFFTCRCISNLDELDNTSDQELVFGDLIDEPARPDLYPVPSYARKEMSIG
;
A
#
# COMPACT_ATOMS: atom_id res chain seq x y z
N SER A 1 21.32 -2.85 -15.45
CA SER A 1 20.85 -4.16 -15.94
C SER A 1 20.38 -4.98 -14.76
N LEU A 2 19.33 -5.79 -14.91
CA LEU A 2 18.84 -6.68 -13.84
C LEU A 2 19.85 -7.81 -13.62
N ASN A 3 20.27 -8.01 -12.37
CA ASN A 3 21.24 -9.04 -11.99
C ASN A 3 20.54 -10.17 -11.23
N ALA A 4 20.98 -11.41 -11.43
CA ALA A 4 20.39 -12.57 -10.77
C ALA A 4 20.52 -12.50 -9.23
N ASP A 5 21.57 -11.87 -8.73
CA ASP A 5 21.85 -11.72 -7.29
C ASP A 5 20.82 -10.82 -6.57
N GLN A 6 20.04 -10.03 -7.32
CA GLN A 6 18.94 -9.21 -6.80
C GLN A 6 17.66 -10.02 -6.56
N PHE A 7 17.65 -11.31 -6.89
CA PHE A 7 16.50 -12.19 -6.76
C PHE A 7 16.72 -13.27 -5.71
N THR A 8 15.75 -13.41 -4.81
CA THR A 8 15.73 -14.49 -3.83
C THR A 8 14.55 -15.41 -4.11
N LYS A 9 14.78 -16.73 -4.12
CA LYS A 9 13.68 -17.70 -4.26
C LYS A 9 12.95 -17.83 -2.92
N GLU A 10 11.64 -17.64 -2.94
CA GLU A 10 10.81 -17.81 -1.75
C GLU A 10 10.58 -19.30 -1.43
N PRO A 11 10.40 -19.67 -0.15
CA PRO A 11 10.24 -21.07 0.26
C PRO A 11 9.01 -21.75 -0.35
N SER A 12 7.88 -21.03 -0.42
CA SER A 12 6.64 -21.50 -1.03
C SER A 12 5.73 -20.34 -1.44
N PRO A 13 4.79 -20.57 -2.37
CA PRO A 13 3.76 -19.59 -2.71
C PRO A 13 2.91 -19.19 -1.49
N ASP A 14 2.53 -20.15 -0.64
CA ASP A 14 1.76 -19.89 0.59
C ASP A 14 2.46 -18.93 1.55
N TYR A 15 3.77 -19.08 1.71
CA TYR A 15 4.57 -18.18 2.54
C TYR A 15 4.51 -16.75 2.00
N CYS A 16 4.69 -16.60 0.69
CA CYS A 16 4.60 -15.30 0.02
C CYS A 16 3.21 -14.67 0.15
N LEU A 17 2.14 -15.44 -0.13
CA LEU A 17 0.75 -14.99 0.01
C LEU A 17 0.46 -14.50 1.43
N LYS A 18 0.92 -15.24 2.44
CA LYS A 18 0.76 -14.88 3.85
C LYS A 18 1.54 -13.62 4.21
N SER A 19 2.77 -13.49 3.72
CA SER A 19 3.60 -12.29 3.90
C SER A 19 2.90 -11.06 3.33
N ILE A 20 2.50 -11.12 2.06
CA ILE A 20 1.81 -10.02 1.37
C ILE A 20 0.51 -9.66 2.09
N SER A 21 -0.32 -10.66 2.40
CA SER A 21 -1.61 -10.43 3.07
C SER A 21 -1.41 -9.77 4.43
N THR A 22 -0.41 -10.18 5.20
CA THR A 22 -0.08 -9.57 6.50
C THR A 22 0.34 -8.10 6.32
N THR A 23 1.23 -7.81 5.37
CA THR A 23 1.66 -6.44 5.05
C THR A 23 0.49 -5.56 4.64
N LEU A 24 -0.36 -6.01 3.72
CA LEU A 24 -1.49 -5.23 3.24
C LEU A 24 -2.57 -5.03 4.32
N LEU A 25 -2.79 -6.04 5.19
CA LEU A 25 -3.74 -5.93 6.31
C LEU A 25 -3.30 -4.87 7.33
N ASN A 26 -2.00 -4.78 7.59
CA ASN A 26 -1.43 -3.83 8.55
C ASN A 26 -1.58 -2.36 8.11
N VAL A 27 -1.75 -2.10 6.81
CA VAL A 27 -1.65 -0.73 6.23
C VAL A 27 -3.03 -0.13 5.90
N GLY A 28 -4.11 -0.85 6.14
CA GLY A 28 -5.41 -0.22 6.39
C GLY A 28 -6.52 -0.49 5.39
N CYS A 29 -6.94 -1.75 5.29
CA CYS A 29 -8.37 -2.08 5.43
C CYS A 29 -8.56 -3.61 5.45
N PRO A 30 -8.80 -4.23 6.62
CA PRO A 30 -9.06 -5.66 6.71
C PRO A 30 -10.28 -6.11 5.89
N ALA A 31 -11.24 -5.20 5.68
CA ALA A 31 -12.43 -5.49 4.90
C ALA A 31 -12.10 -5.61 3.42
N THR A 32 -11.36 -4.68 2.84
CA THR A 32 -11.11 -4.65 1.39
C THR A 32 -10.29 -5.85 0.91
N LEU A 33 -9.33 -6.33 1.70
CA LEU A 33 -8.51 -7.50 1.35
C LEU A 33 -9.24 -8.82 1.53
N LYS A 34 -10.09 -8.94 2.58
CA LYS A 34 -10.91 -10.13 2.77
C LYS A 34 -12.04 -10.23 1.74
N THR A 35 -12.52 -9.08 1.24
CA THR A 35 -13.55 -9.05 0.19
C THR A 35 -12.97 -9.02 -1.22
N SER A 36 -11.70 -8.64 -1.39
CA SER A 36 -11.10 -8.62 -2.71
C SER A 36 -10.84 -10.06 -3.15
N ARG A 37 -11.50 -10.46 -4.23
CA ARG A 37 -11.16 -11.66 -5.00
C ARG A 37 -9.85 -11.46 -5.79
N MET A 38 -8.91 -10.72 -5.22
CA MET A 38 -7.65 -10.38 -5.83
C MET A 38 -6.85 -11.66 -6.06
N TRP A 39 -6.72 -12.48 -5.01
CA TRP A 39 -6.03 -13.76 -5.10
C TRP A 39 -6.71 -14.71 -6.08
N ASP A 40 -8.05 -14.82 -6.04
CA ASP A 40 -8.81 -15.60 -7.05
C ASP A 40 -8.48 -15.15 -8.48
N SER A 41 -8.43 -13.84 -8.72
CA SER A 41 -8.16 -13.29 -10.07
C SER A 41 -6.73 -13.55 -10.53
N ILE A 42 -5.76 -13.51 -9.60
CA ILE A 42 -4.37 -13.84 -9.92
C ILE A 42 -4.26 -15.35 -10.16
N ASP A 43 -4.90 -16.17 -9.33
CA ASP A 43 -4.89 -17.62 -9.41
C ASP A 43 -5.51 -18.15 -10.72
N ASP A 44 -6.65 -17.61 -11.13
CA ASP A 44 -7.29 -17.91 -12.42
C ASP A 44 -6.33 -17.66 -13.62
N VAL A 45 -5.41 -16.72 -13.47
CA VAL A 45 -4.46 -16.33 -14.53
C VAL A 45 -3.17 -17.14 -14.48
N ILE A 46 -2.65 -17.49 -13.31
CA ILE A 46 -1.29 -18.06 -13.20
C ILE A 46 -1.22 -19.43 -12.54
N ASN A 47 -2.29 -19.88 -11.88
CA ASN A 47 -2.31 -21.05 -11.00
C ASN A 47 -1.16 -20.97 -9.98
N ILE A 48 -1.39 -20.26 -8.89
CA ILE A 48 -0.37 -19.86 -7.90
C ILE A 48 0.28 -21.10 -7.26
N ASP A 49 -0.49 -22.17 -7.05
CA ASP A 49 0.00 -23.42 -6.45
C ASP A 49 1.08 -24.11 -7.30
N GLU A 50 1.10 -23.87 -8.61
CA GLU A 50 2.11 -24.39 -9.54
C GLU A 50 3.26 -23.39 -9.82
N CYS A 51 3.33 -22.28 -9.08
CA CYS A 51 4.35 -21.25 -9.29
C CYS A 51 5.62 -21.47 -8.46
N ASP A 52 6.77 -21.20 -9.08
CA ASP A 52 7.96 -20.76 -8.35
C ASP A 52 7.82 -19.26 -8.05
N VAL A 53 8.08 -18.83 -6.81
CA VAL A 53 7.99 -17.42 -6.41
C VAL A 53 9.37 -16.86 -6.10
N TYR A 54 9.64 -15.65 -6.58
CA TYR A 54 10.88 -14.94 -6.36
C TYR A 54 10.61 -13.52 -5.84
N SER A 55 11.31 -13.10 -4.79
CA SER A 55 11.37 -11.71 -4.37
C SER A 55 12.49 -10.99 -5.10
N TYR A 56 12.26 -9.72 -5.42
CA TYR A 56 13.23 -8.84 -6.05
C TYR A 56 13.58 -7.69 -5.09
N MET A 57 14.86 -7.58 -4.78
CA MET A 57 15.45 -6.47 -4.04
C MET A 57 16.41 -5.73 -4.96
N PRO A 58 16.00 -4.59 -5.53
CA PRO A 58 16.90 -3.80 -6.37
C PRO A 58 18.07 -3.27 -5.56
N ASP A 59 19.22 -3.08 -6.22
CA ASP A 59 20.30 -2.29 -5.65
C ASP A 59 19.84 -0.82 -5.54
N PRO A 60 20.21 -0.09 -4.47
CA PRO A 60 19.97 1.34 -4.30
C PRO A 60 20.12 2.16 -5.60
N GLU A 61 21.33 2.13 -6.18
CA GLU A 61 21.67 2.90 -7.38
C GLU A 61 20.83 2.55 -8.63
N SER A 62 20.14 1.41 -8.61
CA SER A 62 19.30 0.92 -9.70
C SER A 62 17.80 0.98 -9.40
N ASP A 63 17.39 1.30 -8.17
CA ASP A 63 15.98 1.35 -7.78
C ASP A 63 15.36 2.70 -8.19
N PRO A 64 14.45 2.74 -9.18
CA PRO A 64 13.80 3.98 -9.59
C PRO A 64 12.92 4.59 -8.49
N TYR A 65 12.60 3.83 -7.43
CA TYR A 65 11.75 4.26 -6.33
C TYR A 65 12.53 4.62 -5.06
N GLU A 66 13.87 4.50 -5.04
CA GLU A 66 14.65 4.78 -3.83
C GLU A 66 14.52 6.25 -3.38
N ALA A 67 14.48 7.18 -4.33
CA ALA A 67 14.36 8.61 -4.03
C ALA A 67 13.06 8.98 -3.29
N GLU A 68 12.01 8.16 -3.42
CA GLU A 68 10.72 8.39 -2.74
C GLU A 68 10.69 7.79 -1.32
N GLY A 69 11.73 7.05 -0.90
CA GLY A 69 11.87 6.51 0.44
C GLY A 69 10.63 5.75 0.95
N PRO A 70 10.13 4.72 0.23
CA PRO A 70 8.93 4.02 0.66
C PRO A 70 9.12 3.40 2.05
N VAL A 71 8.11 3.51 2.91
CA VAL A 71 8.08 2.90 4.26
C VAL A 71 8.27 1.40 4.16
N TRP A 72 7.65 0.81 3.14
CA TRP A 72 7.89 -0.56 2.71
C TRP A 72 7.56 -0.70 1.24
N SER A 73 8.20 -1.66 0.59
CA SER A 73 7.85 -2.15 -0.74
C SER A 73 8.04 -3.65 -0.79
N PHE A 74 7.30 -4.31 -1.68
CA PHE A 74 7.57 -5.68 -2.06
C PHE A 74 7.50 -5.83 -3.56
N ASN A 75 8.30 -6.73 -4.10
CA ASN A 75 8.37 -7.02 -5.52
C ASN A 75 8.46 -8.53 -5.68
N TYR A 76 7.37 -9.16 -6.14
CA TYR A 76 7.29 -10.61 -6.30
C TYR A 76 7.05 -11.01 -7.75
N PHE A 77 7.75 -12.05 -8.18
CA PHE A 77 7.55 -12.70 -9.46
C PHE A 77 6.98 -14.10 -9.22
N PHE A 78 5.77 -14.35 -9.74
CA PHE A 78 5.16 -15.67 -9.79
C PHE A 78 5.43 -16.28 -11.17
N LEU A 79 6.27 -17.29 -11.22
CA LEU A 79 6.67 -17.97 -12.44
C LEU A 79 5.97 -19.33 -12.53
N ASN A 80 5.05 -19.47 -13.48
CA ASN A 80 4.50 -20.77 -13.85
C ASN A 80 5.19 -21.26 -15.14
N ARG A 81 6.00 -22.31 -15.00
CA ARG A 81 6.77 -22.89 -16.11
C ARG A 81 5.89 -23.69 -17.09
N ASN A 82 4.81 -24.29 -16.60
CA ASN A 82 3.86 -25.05 -17.42
C ASN A 82 3.11 -24.11 -18.37
N LEU A 83 2.66 -22.96 -17.84
CA LEU A 83 1.97 -21.92 -18.62
C LEU A 83 2.92 -20.99 -19.38
N LYS A 84 4.24 -21.07 -19.10
CA LYS A 84 5.27 -20.14 -19.60
C LYS A 84 4.91 -18.68 -19.34
N ARG A 85 4.40 -18.40 -18.13
CA ARG A 85 3.84 -17.11 -17.75
C ARG A 85 4.49 -16.61 -16.47
N ILE A 86 4.63 -15.30 -16.39
CA ILE A 86 5.14 -14.59 -15.22
C ILE A 86 4.13 -13.53 -14.83
N VAL A 87 3.76 -13.48 -13.56
CA VAL A 87 3.07 -12.33 -12.96
C VAL A 87 4.09 -11.59 -12.10
N PHE A 88 4.28 -10.30 -12.39
CA PHE A 88 5.03 -9.40 -11.53
C PHE A 88 4.04 -8.62 -10.67
N PHE A 89 4.11 -8.83 -9.35
CA PHE A 89 3.26 -8.16 -8.38
C PHE A 89 4.11 -7.31 -7.44
N THR A 90 3.89 -6.00 -7.50
CA THR A 90 4.59 -5.03 -6.68
C THR A 90 3.60 -4.11 -5.98
N CYS A 91 3.93 -3.72 -4.75
CA CYS A 91 3.23 -2.69 -4.01
C CYS A 91 4.21 -1.95 -3.13
N ARG A 92 3.94 -0.68 -2.88
CA ARG A 92 4.75 0.20 -2.05
C ARG A 92 3.86 1.13 -1.25
N CYS A 93 4.31 1.48 -0.06
CA CYS A 93 3.71 2.52 0.77
C CYS A 93 4.66 3.70 0.87
N ILE A 94 4.16 4.88 0.54
CA ILE A 94 4.89 6.15 0.64
C ILE A 94 4.30 6.90 1.82
N SER A 95 5.14 7.44 2.69
CA SER A 95 4.69 8.38 3.72
C SER A 95 4.72 9.79 3.18
N ASN A 96 3.63 10.55 3.36
CA ASN A 96 3.59 11.98 3.00
C ASN A 96 4.24 12.88 4.08
N LEU A 97 5.11 12.35 4.93
CA LEU A 97 5.71 13.12 6.03
C LEU A 97 6.66 14.20 5.51
N ASP A 98 7.36 13.96 4.39
CA ASP A 98 8.28 14.93 3.79
C ASP A 98 7.55 16.10 3.08
N GLU A 99 6.28 15.92 2.72
CA GLU A 99 5.45 17.02 2.20
C GLU A 99 5.07 18.02 3.32
N LEU A 100 5.02 17.58 4.58
CA LEU A 100 4.69 18.43 5.72
C LEU A 100 5.85 19.36 6.12
N ASP A 101 7.10 18.93 5.91
CA ASP A 101 8.28 19.77 6.19
C ASP A 101 8.50 20.86 5.12
N ASN A 102 8.12 20.62 3.87
CA ASN A 102 8.14 21.65 2.82
C ASN A 102 6.95 22.62 2.88
N THR A 103 5.94 22.33 3.70
CA THR A 103 4.90 23.30 4.07
C THR A 103 5.27 24.16 5.28
N SER A 104 6.51 24.10 5.79
CA SER A 104 6.97 24.95 6.90
C SER A 104 7.00 26.45 6.57
N ASP A 105 6.87 26.83 5.29
CA ASP A 105 6.66 28.24 4.86
C ASP A 105 5.16 28.61 4.70
N GLN A 106 4.24 27.66 4.82
CA GLN A 106 2.84 27.96 5.08
C GLN A 106 2.61 27.79 6.57
N GLU A 107 2.76 28.90 7.29
CA GLU A 107 2.41 29.08 8.70
C GLU A 107 1.14 28.27 9.03
N LEU A 108 1.33 27.05 9.53
CA LEU A 108 0.27 26.31 10.19
C LEU A 108 0.04 27.09 11.48
N VAL A 109 -0.94 27.98 11.44
CA VAL A 109 -1.43 28.73 12.59
C VAL A 109 -2.06 27.72 13.56
N PHE A 110 -1.22 26.99 14.28
CA PHE A 110 -1.56 26.21 15.47
C PHE A 110 -1.79 27.12 16.69
N GLY A 111 -1.81 28.45 16.50
CA GLY A 111 -1.93 29.45 17.56
C GLY A 111 -3.30 30.08 17.77
N ASP A 112 -4.22 30.08 16.78
CA ASP A 112 -5.38 30.99 16.82
C ASP A 112 -6.74 30.36 17.19
N LEU A 113 -6.78 29.08 17.61
CA LEU A 113 -8.04 28.47 18.07
C LEU A 113 -8.38 28.70 19.55
N ILE A 114 -7.83 29.75 20.16
CA ILE A 114 -8.35 30.27 21.42
C ILE A 114 -8.67 31.75 21.21
N ASP A 115 -9.82 32.00 20.59
CA ASP A 115 -10.78 33.08 20.92
C ASP A 115 -11.49 33.71 19.69
N GLU A 116 -11.83 32.95 18.65
CA GLU A 116 -12.82 33.41 17.66
C GLU A 116 -14.16 32.66 17.81
N PRO A 117 -15.30 33.37 17.98
CA PRO A 117 -16.59 32.71 18.09
C PRO A 117 -16.96 32.03 16.78
N ALA A 118 -17.26 30.73 16.87
CA ALA A 118 -17.65 29.87 15.76
C ALA A 118 -18.72 30.54 14.87
N ARG A 119 -18.35 30.84 13.63
CA ARG A 119 -19.27 31.29 12.58
C ARG A 119 -19.96 30.08 11.94
N PRO A 120 -21.24 29.80 12.25
CA PRO A 120 -21.90 28.54 11.88
C PRO A 120 -22.23 28.44 10.38
N ASP A 121 -22.01 29.52 9.63
CA ASP A 121 -22.37 29.72 8.23
C ASP A 121 -21.25 29.36 7.25
N LEU A 122 -19.99 29.26 7.70
CA LEU A 122 -18.83 29.05 6.82
C LEU A 122 -18.45 27.58 6.62
N TYR A 123 -18.95 26.67 7.47
CA TYR A 123 -18.65 25.25 7.38
C TYR A 123 -19.95 24.47 7.15
N PRO A 124 -20.24 24.04 5.91
CA PRO A 124 -21.36 23.15 5.69
C PRO A 124 -21.15 21.87 6.49
N VAL A 125 -22.09 21.59 7.40
CA VAL A 125 -22.05 20.42 8.27
C VAL A 125 -21.89 19.17 7.41
N PRO A 126 -20.83 18.38 7.60
CA PRO A 126 -20.61 17.16 6.83
C PRO A 126 -21.80 16.21 6.97
N SER A 127 -22.19 15.56 5.87
CA SER A 127 -23.41 14.75 5.80
C SER A 127 -23.46 13.60 6.82
N TYR A 128 -22.31 13.16 7.34
CA TYR A 128 -22.23 12.15 8.40
C TYR A 128 -22.75 12.66 9.76
N ALA A 129 -22.62 13.95 10.07
CA ALA A 129 -23.07 14.53 11.34
C ALA A 129 -24.59 14.77 11.38
N ARG A 130 -25.29 14.66 10.25
CA ARG A 130 -26.76 14.74 10.19
C ARG A 130 -27.46 13.47 10.70
N LYS A 131 -26.76 12.34 10.84
CA LYS A 131 -27.39 11.04 11.12
C LYS A 131 -27.51 10.71 12.61
N GLU A 132 -26.88 11.50 13.48
CA GLU A 132 -26.86 11.26 14.94
C GLU A 132 -27.96 12.04 15.71
N MET A 133 -28.82 12.83 15.06
CA MET A 133 -29.87 13.62 15.74
C MET A 133 -31.30 13.15 15.45
N SER A 134 -31.61 11.87 15.68
CA SER A 134 -33.02 11.41 15.72
C SER A 134 -33.32 10.42 16.85
N ILE A 135 -32.51 10.36 17.90
CA ILE A 135 -32.80 9.54 19.07
C ILE A 135 -32.47 10.31 20.34
N GLY A 136 -33.52 10.67 21.08
CA GLY A 136 -33.47 11.20 22.44
C GLY A 136 -33.76 12.68 22.53
#